data_AF-A0A8D8Y0K0-F1
#
_entry.id   AF-A0A8D8Y0K0-F1
#
_cell.length_a   1.000
_cell.length_b   1.000
_cell.length_c   1.000
_cell.angle_alpha   90.00
_cell.angle_beta   90.00
_cell.angle_gamma   90.00
#
_symmetry.space_group_name_H-M   'P 1'
#
loop_
_entity.id
_entity.type
_entity.pdbx_description
1 polymer ?
#
loop_
_entity_poly.entity_id
_entity_poly.type
_entity_poly.pdbx_seq_one_letter_code
_entity_poly.pdbx_strand_id
1 'polypeptide(L)'
;MAKKKKKKKNNKKKAVKGEGEGEAEEEEVVFIEHAGFHMVLKKLIQHDKKNVEKNLPTLSESVVAKLSDSVLDTWTQCNRACFILVSILECGPETCVSELKSKLSSYKTNLSSQSFFGAKILLGKLE
;
A
#
# COMPACT_ATOMS: atom_id res chain seq x y z
N MET A 1 -4.97 12.00 60.33
CA MET A 1 -5.27 13.26 59.61
C MET A 1 -4.01 14.10 59.54
N ALA A 2 -3.52 14.47 58.35
CA ALA A 2 -2.83 15.74 58.04
C ALA A 2 -2.13 15.64 56.67
N LYS A 3 -2.69 16.33 55.67
CA LYS A 3 -2.02 16.65 54.40
C LYS A 3 -0.93 17.70 54.67
N LYS A 4 0.29 17.52 54.16
CA LYS A 4 1.23 18.62 53.92
C LYS A 4 1.82 18.53 52.51
N LYS A 5 1.26 19.37 51.62
CA LYS A 5 1.87 19.83 50.37
C LYS A 5 3.15 20.62 50.71
N LYS A 6 4.25 20.38 49.99
CA LYS A 6 5.26 21.40 49.71
C LYS A 6 5.65 21.37 48.23
N LYS A 7 5.78 22.60 47.73
CA LYS A 7 5.79 23.06 46.34
C LYS A 7 7.24 23.35 45.91
N LYS A 8 7.46 23.27 44.59
CA LYS A 8 8.39 24.08 43.76
C LYS A 8 9.91 23.81 43.88
N LYS A 9 10.52 23.56 42.71
CA LYS A 9 11.32 24.52 41.90
C LYS A 9 11.71 23.79 40.60
N ASN A 10 11.07 24.06 39.46
CA ASN A 10 11.50 25.03 38.45
C ASN A 10 13.02 25.25 38.42
N ASN A 11 13.68 24.76 37.37
CA ASN A 11 14.81 25.48 36.81
C ASN A 11 14.66 25.59 35.29
N LYS A 12 14.63 26.85 34.86
CA LYS A 12 14.48 27.34 33.50
C LYS A 12 15.87 27.83 33.06
N LYS A 13 16.09 27.79 31.75
CA LYS A 13 17.15 28.44 30.93
C LYS A 13 18.21 27.42 30.48
N LYS A 14 18.55 27.38 29.19
CA LYS A 14 18.84 28.54 28.36
C LYS A 14 18.53 28.28 26.88
N ALA A 15 18.02 29.31 26.20
CA ALA A 15 17.82 29.35 24.76
C ALA A 15 19.16 29.40 24.02
N VAL A 16 19.25 28.67 22.91
CA VAL A 16 20.08 29.02 21.74
C VAL A 16 19.13 29.01 20.54
N LYS A 17 19.32 29.98 19.65
CA LYS A 17 18.44 30.40 18.57
C LYS A 17 19.16 30.18 17.24
N GLY A 18 18.47 29.59 16.25
CA GLY A 18 18.90 29.39 14.85
C GLY A 18 19.63 28.05 14.67
N GLU A 19 19.34 27.21 13.68
CA GLU A 19 18.80 27.44 12.33
C GLU A 19 17.75 26.37 11.97
N GLY A 20 16.86 26.69 11.04
CA GLY A 20 15.68 25.88 10.74
C GLY A 20 15.98 24.63 9.93
N GLU A 21 15.69 23.48 10.50
CA GLU A 21 15.30 22.28 9.78
C GLU A 21 13.87 21.98 10.24
N GLY A 22 12.90 22.16 9.34
CA GLY A 22 11.58 21.60 9.56
C GLY A 22 11.75 20.10 9.52
N GLU A 23 11.77 19.45 10.68
CA GLU A 23 11.50 18.02 10.77
C GLU A 23 10.08 17.82 10.24
N ALA A 24 9.98 17.50 8.96
CA ALA A 24 8.77 16.88 8.45
C ALA A 24 8.60 15.61 9.28
N GLU A 25 7.52 15.52 10.05
CA GLU A 25 7.08 14.24 10.59
C GLU A 25 6.92 13.32 9.38
N GLU A 26 7.89 12.43 9.16
CA GLU A 26 7.77 11.37 8.17
C GLU A 26 6.65 10.47 8.67
N GLU A 27 5.42 10.74 8.21
CA GLU A 27 4.32 9.79 8.32
C GLU A 27 4.84 8.45 7.80
N GLU A 28 4.75 7.39 8.62
CA GLU A 28 5.07 6.03 8.20
C GLU A 28 4.09 5.62 7.09
N VAL A 29 4.43 5.95 5.85
CA VAL A 29 3.64 5.56 4.68
C VAL A 29 3.84 4.07 4.48
N VAL A 30 2.74 3.30 4.45
CA VAL A 30 2.75 1.90 4.04
C VAL A 30 3.55 1.80 2.74
N PHE A 31 4.62 1.00 2.70
CA PHE A 31 5.61 1.05 1.62
C PHE A 31 5.03 0.96 0.20
N ILE A 32 3.93 0.23 0.02
CA ILE A 32 3.22 0.12 -1.27
C ILE A 32 2.56 1.42 -1.73
N GLU A 33 2.24 2.32 -0.80
CA GLU A 33 1.74 3.67 -1.06
C GLU A 33 2.86 4.68 -1.30
N HIS A 34 4.14 4.31 -1.20
CA HIS A 34 5.23 5.25 -1.51
C HIS A 34 5.22 5.68 -2.99
N ALA A 35 5.44 6.97 -3.26
CA ALA A 35 5.28 7.56 -4.60
C ALA A 35 6.23 6.96 -5.65
N GLY A 36 7.47 6.64 -5.26
CA GLY A 36 8.41 5.97 -6.17
C GLY A 36 8.13 4.47 -6.32
N PHE A 37 7.73 3.81 -5.24
CA PHE A 37 7.71 2.35 -5.20
C PHE A 37 6.59 1.76 -6.04
N HIS A 38 5.35 2.27 -5.90
CA HIS A 38 4.24 1.80 -6.71
C HIS A 38 4.47 2.01 -8.22
N MET A 39 5.18 3.07 -8.62
CA MET A 39 5.54 3.33 -10.00
C MET A 39 6.53 2.30 -10.55
N VAL A 40 7.56 1.96 -9.78
CA VAL A 40 8.52 0.90 -10.15
C VAL A 40 7.78 -0.43 -10.31
N LEU A 41 6.98 -0.81 -9.31
CA LEU A 41 6.24 -2.06 -9.33
C LEU A 41 5.27 -2.14 -10.52
N LYS A 42 4.53 -1.06 -10.77
CA LYS A 42 3.63 -0.95 -11.93
C LYS A 42 4.38 -1.13 -13.25
N LYS A 43 5.53 -0.47 -13.44
CA LYS A 43 6.31 -0.58 -14.69
C LYS A 43 6.84 -1.99 -14.91
N LEU A 44 7.28 -2.67 -13.86
CA LEU A 44 7.72 -4.07 -13.94
C LEU A 44 6.56 -4.99 -14.31
N ILE A 45 5.39 -4.82 -13.69
CA ILE A 45 4.18 -5.59 -14.05
C ILE A 45 3.74 -5.29 -15.50
N GLN A 46 3.82 -4.04 -15.94
CA GLN A 46 3.52 -3.69 -17.35
C GLN A 46 4.47 -4.38 -18.34
N HIS A 47 5.73 -4.62 -17.92
CA HIS A 47 6.68 -5.38 -18.72
C HIS A 47 6.31 -6.87 -18.82
N ASP A 48 5.50 -7.41 -17.90
CA ASP A 48 5.09 -8.81 -17.92
C ASP A 48 4.41 -9.20 -19.23
N LYS A 49 3.73 -8.29 -19.93
CA LYS A 49 3.18 -8.56 -21.29
C LYS A 49 4.23 -9.15 -22.23
N LYS A 50 5.44 -8.59 -22.24
CA LYS A 50 6.55 -9.09 -23.06
C LYS A 50 7.10 -10.42 -22.57
N ASN A 51 7.04 -10.67 -21.26
CA ASN A 51 7.49 -11.93 -20.67
C ASN A 51 6.48 -13.05 -20.98
N VAL A 52 5.18 -12.76 -20.89
CA VAL A 52 4.09 -13.68 -21.27
C VAL A 52 4.24 -14.11 -22.73
N GLU A 53 4.43 -13.17 -23.67
CA GLU A 53 4.67 -13.48 -25.09
C GLU A 53 5.87 -14.43 -25.32
N LYS A 54 6.88 -14.35 -24.46
CA LYS A 54 8.11 -15.13 -24.54
C LYS A 54 8.12 -16.37 -23.64
N ASN A 55 7.02 -16.66 -22.94
CA ASN A 55 6.94 -17.70 -21.91
C ASN A 55 8.07 -17.58 -20.86
N LEU A 56 8.39 -16.35 -20.46
CA LEU A 56 9.35 -16.04 -19.40
C LEU A 56 8.63 -15.77 -18.07
N PRO A 57 9.31 -15.97 -16.92
CA PRO A 57 8.75 -15.64 -15.61
C PRO A 57 8.29 -14.19 -15.50
N THR A 58 7.19 -13.98 -14.79
CA THR A 58 6.58 -12.66 -14.59
C THR A 58 6.67 -12.20 -13.13
N LEU A 59 6.71 -10.88 -12.93
CA LEU A 59 6.61 -10.34 -11.58
C LEU A 59 5.22 -10.59 -11.00
N SER A 60 4.19 -10.52 -11.84
CA SER A 60 2.80 -10.82 -11.48
C SER A 60 2.66 -12.17 -10.76
N GLU A 61 3.22 -13.25 -11.32
CA GLU A 61 3.21 -14.59 -10.68
C GLU A 61 3.87 -14.55 -9.29
N SER A 62 5.02 -13.90 -9.16
CA SER A 62 5.75 -13.80 -7.89
C SER A 62 4.98 -12.99 -6.83
N VAL A 63 4.27 -11.94 -7.26
CA VAL A 63 3.44 -11.13 -6.37
C VAL A 63 2.23 -11.93 -5.92
N VAL A 64 1.46 -12.51 -6.86
CA VAL A 64 0.23 -13.24 -6.55
C VAL A 64 0.50 -14.46 -5.67
N ALA A 65 1.59 -15.18 -5.88
CA ALA A 65 2.00 -16.30 -5.03
C ALA A 65 2.26 -15.89 -3.56
N LYS A 66 2.60 -14.61 -3.31
CA LYS A 66 2.88 -14.07 -1.97
C LYS A 66 1.72 -13.26 -1.38
N LEU A 67 0.62 -13.06 -2.12
CA LEU A 67 -0.58 -12.41 -1.60
C LEU A 67 -1.31 -13.39 -0.66
N SER A 68 -1.10 -13.20 0.64
CA SER A 68 -1.90 -13.80 1.71
C SER A 68 -3.10 -12.91 2.05
N ASP A 69 -4.06 -13.45 2.80
CA ASP A 69 -5.26 -12.70 3.23
C ASP A 69 -4.88 -11.42 3.97
N SER A 70 -3.93 -11.47 4.91
CA SER A 70 -3.45 -10.28 5.63
C SER A 70 -2.87 -9.19 4.72
N VAL A 71 -2.23 -9.60 3.62
CA VAL A 71 -1.68 -8.65 2.63
C VAL A 71 -2.81 -8.04 1.82
N LEU A 72 -3.80 -8.85 1.41
CA LEU A 72 -4.97 -8.38 0.68
C LEU A 72 -5.83 -7.43 1.52
N ASP A 73 -6.07 -7.75 2.80
CA ASP A 73 -6.74 -6.85 3.75
C ASP A 73 -6.10 -5.47 3.77
N THR A 74 -4.77 -5.40 3.73
CA THR A 74 -4.03 -4.14 3.70
C THR A 74 -4.12 -3.49 2.32
N TRP A 75 -3.89 -4.25 1.25
CA TRP A 75 -3.80 -3.72 -0.11
C TRP A 75 -5.16 -3.20 -0.62
N THR A 76 -6.28 -3.81 -0.24
CA THR A 76 -7.61 -3.34 -0.64
C THR A 76 -8.03 -2.05 0.07
N GLN A 77 -7.31 -1.66 1.12
CA GLN A 77 -7.47 -0.37 1.82
C GLN A 77 -6.52 0.73 1.29
N CYS A 78 -5.63 0.38 0.35
CA CYS A 78 -4.59 1.25 -0.19
C CYS A 78 -4.86 1.58 -1.67
N ASN A 79 -5.02 2.87 -2.00
CA ASN A 79 -5.36 3.30 -3.36
C ASN A 79 -4.33 2.90 -4.42
N ARG A 80 -3.04 3.13 -4.17
CA ARG A 80 -1.94 2.76 -5.07
C ARG A 80 -1.77 1.24 -5.13
N ALA A 81 -1.95 0.53 -4.01
CA ALA A 81 -1.93 -0.93 -4.02
C ALA A 81 -3.03 -1.52 -4.91
N CYS A 82 -4.26 -0.97 -4.86
CA CYS A 82 -5.32 -1.36 -5.79
C CYS A 82 -4.90 -1.16 -7.26
N PHE A 83 -4.18 -0.10 -7.61
CA PHE A 83 -3.64 0.08 -8.97
C PHE A 83 -2.59 -0.97 -9.35
N ILE A 84 -1.82 -1.48 -8.39
CA ILE A 84 -0.90 -2.61 -8.63
C ILE A 84 -1.70 -3.87 -8.98
N LEU A 85 -2.75 -4.18 -8.20
CA LEU A 85 -3.63 -5.32 -8.47
C LEU A 85 -4.32 -5.20 -9.83
N VAL A 86 -4.81 -4.01 -10.19
CA VAL A 86 -5.35 -3.73 -11.53
C VAL A 86 -4.29 -3.98 -12.61
N SER A 87 -3.05 -3.54 -12.40
CA SER A 87 -1.97 -3.74 -13.37
C SER A 87 -1.70 -5.23 -13.60
N ILE A 88 -1.77 -6.05 -12.55
CA ILE A 88 -1.63 -7.51 -12.65
C ILE A 88 -2.79 -8.11 -13.47
N LEU A 89 -4.04 -7.69 -13.22
CA LEU A 89 -5.20 -8.16 -13.99
C LEU A 89 -5.12 -7.81 -15.49
N GLU A 90 -4.38 -6.77 -15.86
CA GLU A 90 -4.25 -6.30 -17.25
C GLU A 90 -3.01 -6.82 -17.98
N CYS A 91 -1.98 -7.25 -17.25
CA CYS A 91 -0.67 -7.56 -17.83
C CYS A 91 -0.15 -8.95 -17.48
N GLY A 92 -0.67 -9.57 -16.42
CA GLY A 92 -0.24 -10.89 -15.96
C GLY A 92 -0.73 -12.04 -16.85
N PRO A 93 -0.13 -13.23 -16.72
CA PRO A 93 -0.58 -14.42 -17.42
C PRO A 93 -1.97 -14.86 -16.91
N GLU A 94 -2.74 -15.54 -17.76
CA GLU A 94 -4.14 -15.89 -17.49
C GLU A 94 -4.32 -16.71 -16.20
N THR A 95 -3.38 -17.61 -15.89
CA THR A 95 -3.35 -18.40 -14.65
C THR A 95 -3.28 -17.50 -13.41
N CYS A 96 -2.38 -16.52 -13.45
CA CYS A 96 -2.17 -15.54 -12.38
C CYS A 96 -3.38 -14.61 -12.22
N VAL A 97 -3.96 -14.15 -13.33
CA VAL A 97 -5.20 -13.35 -13.33
C VAL A 97 -6.35 -14.12 -12.69
N SER A 98 -6.49 -15.40 -13.02
CA SER A 98 -7.55 -16.27 -12.49
C SER A 98 -7.39 -16.49 -10.98
N GLU A 99 -6.17 -16.77 -10.54
CA GLU A 99 -5.84 -16.92 -9.11
C GLU A 99 -6.13 -15.61 -8.35
N LEU A 100 -5.69 -14.47 -8.87
CA LEU A 100 -5.91 -13.18 -8.23
C LEU A 100 -7.40 -12.84 -8.12
N LYS A 101 -8.19 -13.08 -9.19
CA LYS A 101 -9.65 -12.89 -9.14
C LYS A 101 -10.30 -13.78 -8.08
N SER A 102 -9.86 -15.03 -7.94
CA SER A 102 -10.35 -15.94 -6.91
C SER A 102 -10.05 -15.39 -5.51
N LYS A 103 -8.81 -14.97 -5.24
CA LYS A 103 -8.42 -14.37 -3.95
C LYS A 103 -9.19 -13.10 -3.62
N LEU A 104 -9.47 -12.25 -4.61
CA LEU A 104 -10.19 -10.98 -4.40
C LEU A 104 -11.72 -11.13 -4.30
N SER A 105 -12.27 -12.32 -4.57
CA SER A 105 -13.73 -12.53 -4.57
C SER A 105 -14.40 -12.19 -3.23
N SER A 106 -13.75 -12.52 -2.11
CA SER A 106 -14.20 -12.20 -0.75
C SER A 106 -14.05 -10.72 -0.37
N TYR A 107 -13.29 -9.95 -1.15
CA TYR A 107 -13.00 -8.53 -0.88
C TYR A 107 -13.90 -7.56 -1.63
N LYS A 108 -14.82 -8.04 -2.49
CA LYS A 108 -15.72 -7.17 -3.28
C LYS A 108 -16.50 -6.18 -2.41
N THR A 109 -17.04 -6.64 -1.28
CA THR A 109 -17.75 -5.77 -0.32
C THR A 109 -16.82 -4.72 0.28
N ASN A 110 -15.60 -5.10 0.70
CA ASN A 110 -14.61 -4.16 1.21
C ASN A 110 -14.23 -3.10 0.16
N LEU A 111 -13.95 -3.52 -1.07
CA LEU A 111 -13.62 -2.64 -2.19
C LEU A 111 -14.75 -1.67 -2.52
N SER A 112 -16.00 -2.11 -2.47
CA SER A 112 -17.17 -1.26 -2.73
C SER A 112 -17.36 -0.16 -1.68
N SER A 113 -16.85 -0.36 -0.46
CA SER A 113 -16.92 0.64 0.62
C SER A 113 -15.84 1.71 0.53
N GLN A 114 -14.81 1.51 -0.30
CA GLN A 114 -13.71 2.45 -0.45
C GLN A 114 -14.11 3.64 -1.34
N SER A 115 -13.70 4.86 -0.94
CA SER A 115 -14.02 6.09 -1.68
C SER A 115 -13.07 6.37 -2.84
N PHE A 116 -11.87 5.80 -2.82
CA PHE A 116 -10.78 6.11 -3.73
C PHE A 116 -10.88 5.37 -5.08
N PHE A 117 -10.22 5.94 -6.10
CA PHE A 117 -10.40 5.53 -7.49
C PHE A 117 -9.82 4.15 -7.80
N GLY A 118 -8.71 3.77 -7.17
CA GLY A 118 -8.07 2.47 -7.36
C GLY A 118 -9.00 1.30 -7.01
N ALA A 119 -9.73 1.38 -5.89
CA ALA A 119 -10.69 0.34 -5.50
C ALA A 119 -11.87 0.26 -6.47
N LYS A 120 -12.38 1.40 -6.96
CA LYS A 120 -13.47 1.44 -7.95
C LYS A 120 -13.07 0.76 -9.26
N ILE A 121 -11.86 1.04 -9.76
CA ILE A 121 -11.34 0.38 -10.96
C ILE A 121 -11.14 -1.11 -10.71
N LEU A 122 -10.55 -1.47 -9.56
CA LEU A 122 -10.32 -2.87 -9.22
C LEU A 122 -11.64 -3.64 -9.16
N LEU A 123 -12.65 -3.12 -8.49
CA LEU A 123 -13.98 -3.73 -8.41
C LEU A 123 -14.58 -3.94 -9.81
N GLY A 124 -14.52 -2.92 -10.68
CA GLY A 124 -15.01 -3.03 -12.05
C GLY A 124 -14.26 -4.04 -12.95
N LYS A 125 -13.09 -4.53 -12.54
CA LYS A 125 -12.36 -5.62 -13.21
C LYS A 125 -12.72 -7.02 -12.65
N LEU A 126 -13.39 -7.07 -11.50
CA LEU A 126 -13.82 -8.28 -10.81
C LEU A 126 -15.29 -8.65 -11.09
N GLU A 127 -16.07 -7.71 -11.63
CA GLU A 127 -17.40 -7.92 -12.22
C GLU A 127 -17.26 -8.57 -13.61
#